data_AF-A0A8S3IY34-F1
#
_entry.id   AF-A0A8S3IY34-F1
#
_cell.length_a   1.000
_cell.length_b   1.000
_cell.length_c   1.000
_cell.angle_alpha   90.00
_cell.angle_beta   90.00
_cell.angle_gamma   90.00
#
_symmetry.space_group_name_H-M   'P 1'
#
loop_
_entity.id
_entity.type
_entity.pdbx_description
1 polymer ?
#
loop_
_entity_poly.entity_id
_entity_poly.type
_entity_poly.pdbx_seq_one_letter_code
_entity_poly.pdbx_strand_id
1 'polypeptide(L)'
;KSFILTTLGFTWVAFALGALSWWAPRFLQLAYTLHYTVISDKTKANVSLYFGIITCFAGVLGVVMGTEIARRYRKRNQRGDPIVCGVAVLVSVPFLFVALIYSKDNIILTWISIFIAETLLCSNWAIISDMLMYIIVPARRATASSMQIFILHLFVCFKQKSLSLS
;
A
#
# COMPACT_ATOMS: atom_id res chain seq x y z
N LYS A 1 25.67 1.43 6.58
CA LYS A 1 24.78 2.61 6.75
C LYS A 1 23.52 2.51 5.89
N SER A 2 23.58 2.06 4.63
CA SER A 2 22.39 1.89 3.76
C SER A 2 21.33 0.92 4.30
N PHE A 3 21.72 -0.14 5.02
CA PHE A 3 20.78 -1.13 5.56
C PHE A 3 19.73 -0.52 6.53
N ILE A 4 20.16 0.39 7.41
CA ILE A 4 19.25 1.03 8.38
C ILE A 4 18.25 1.95 7.66
N LEU A 5 18.71 2.70 6.67
CA LEU A 5 17.89 3.63 5.88
C LEU A 5 16.85 2.90 5.02
N THR A 6 17.24 1.79 4.37
CA THR A 6 16.32 0.93 3.62
C THR A 6 15.31 0.24 4.53
N THR A 7 15.73 -0.18 5.73
CA THR A 7 14.83 -0.80 6.72
C THR A 7 13.80 0.21 7.24
N LEU A 8 14.24 1.43 7.58
CA LEU A 8 13.35 2.53 7.97
C LEU A 8 12.34 2.87 6.87
N GLY A 9 12.80 2.96 5.62
CA GLY A 9 11.93 3.20 4.46
C GLY A 9 10.89 2.09 4.28
N PHE A 10 11.30 0.83 4.42
CA PHE A 10 10.39 -0.31 4.38
C PHE A 10 9.33 -0.26 5.50
N THR A 11 9.75 0.01 6.74
CA THR A 11 8.84 0.11 7.88
C THR A 11 7.83 1.24 7.71
N TRP A 12 8.26 2.40 7.20
CA TRP A 12 7.37 3.55 6.97
C TRP A 12 6.31 3.25 5.91
N VAL A 13 6.70 2.60 4.81
CA VAL A 13 5.77 2.22 3.74
C VAL A 13 4.78 1.15 4.22
N ALA A 14 5.25 0.16 4.98
CA ALA A 14 4.38 -0.85 5.58
C ALA A 14 3.38 -0.22 6.56
N PHE A 15 3.82 0.78 7.35
CA PHE A 15 2.95 1.54 8.24
C PHE A 15 1.91 2.34 7.46
N ALA A 16 2.31 3.06 6.41
CA ALA A 16 1.41 3.84 5.56
C ALA A 16 0.35 2.95 4.88
N LEU A 17 0.76 1.80 4.34
CA LEU A 17 -0.14 0.82 3.73
C LEU A 17 -1.11 0.22 4.75
N GLY A 18 -0.63 -0.09 5.96
CA GLY A 18 -1.49 -0.57 7.06
C GLY A 18 -2.50 0.47 7.51
N ALA A 19 -2.09 1.74 7.60
CA ALA A 19 -2.99 2.85 7.87
C ALA A 19 -4.02 3.03 6.76
N LEU A 20 -3.59 3.04 5.49
CA LEU A 20 -4.48 3.09 4.32
C LEU A 20 -5.49 1.94 4.33
N SER A 21 -5.06 0.70 4.54
CA SER A 21 -5.95 -0.47 4.58
C SER A 21 -7.01 -0.34 5.67
N TRP A 22 -6.66 0.26 6.81
CA TRP A 22 -7.61 0.53 7.88
C TRP A 22 -8.59 1.67 7.58
N TRP A 23 -8.08 2.76 7.02
CA TRP A 23 -8.86 3.99 6.78
C TRP A 23 -9.64 3.95 5.47
N ALA A 24 -9.17 3.25 4.44
CA ALA A 24 -9.78 3.18 3.12
C ALA A 24 -11.26 2.76 3.14
N PRO A 25 -11.68 1.65 3.78
CA PRO A 25 -13.09 1.25 3.80
C PRO A 25 -13.96 2.25 4.56
N ARG A 26 -13.45 2.84 5.66
CA ARG A 26 -14.14 3.88 6.43
C ARG A 26 -14.34 5.15 5.60
N PHE A 27 -13.30 5.55 4.86
CA PHE A 27 -13.29 6.74 4.03
C PHE A 27 -14.25 6.59 2.84
N LEU A 28 -14.24 5.42 2.20
CA LEU A 28 -15.19 5.07 1.14
C LEU A 28 -16.63 5.02 1.66
N GLN A 29 -16.89 4.42 2.82
CA GLN A 29 -18.22 4.41 3.43
C GLN A 29 -18.73 5.83 3.69
N LEU A 30 -17.87 6.72 4.21
CA LEU A 30 -18.23 8.12 4.44
C LEU A 30 -18.52 8.86 3.12
N ALA A 31 -17.68 8.68 2.09
CA ALA A 31 -17.89 9.27 0.78
C ALA A 31 -19.22 8.81 0.14
N TYR A 32 -19.55 7.52 0.24
CA TYR A 32 -20.83 6.98 -0.23
C TYR A 32 -22.03 7.50 0.57
N THR A 33 -21.88 7.74 1.89
CA THR A 33 -22.95 8.30 2.73
C THR A 33 -23.31 9.73 2.30
N LEU A 34 -22.32 10.50 1.84
CA LEU A 34 -22.52 11.86 1.36
C LEU A 34 -23.22 11.91 -0.01
N HIS A 35 -23.03 10.90 -0.86
CA HIS A 35 -23.63 10.84 -2.19
C HIS A 35 -25.00 10.12 -2.22
N TYR A 36 -25.24 9.13 -1.36
CA TYR A 36 -26.46 8.33 -1.35
C TYR A 36 -27.08 8.37 0.05
N THR A 37 -28.21 9.08 0.20
CA THR A 37 -28.93 9.34 1.46
C THR A 37 -29.47 8.09 2.18
N VAL A 38 -29.47 6.91 1.54
CA VAL A 38 -29.90 5.64 2.15
C VAL A 38 -28.88 4.54 1.85
N ILE A 39 -28.08 4.17 2.86
CA ILE A 39 -27.12 3.07 2.73
C ILE A 39 -27.74 1.80 3.30
N SER A 40 -28.11 0.87 2.42
CA SER A 40 -28.38 -0.51 2.81
C SER A 40 -27.06 -1.21 3.16
N ASP A 41 -27.05 -2.11 4.15
CA ASP A 41 -25.86 -2.87 4.54
C ASP A 41 -25.29 -3.72 3.39
N LYS A 42 -26.13 -4.09 2.41
CA LYS A 42 -25.69 -4.71 1.15
C LYS A 42 -24.76 -3.81 0.35
N THR A 43 -24.98 -2.51 0.34
CA THR A 43 -24.13 -1.53 -0.38
C THR A 43 -22.77 -1.40 0.29
N LYS A 44 -22.70 -1.45 1.63
CA LYS A 44 -21.42 -1.41 2.37
C LYS A 44 -20.56 -2.64 2.06
N ALA A 45 -21.16 -3.83 2.00
CA ALA A 45 -20.47 -5.06 1.66
C ALA A 45 -19.91 -5.01 0.22
N ASN A 46 -20.70 -4.49 -0.73
CA ASN A 46 -20.28 -4.35 -2.12
C ASN A 46 -19.08 -3.39 -2.26
N VAL A 47 -19.09 -2.24 -1.58
CA VAL A 47 -17.99 -1.26 -1.63
C VAL A 47 -16.67 -1.86 -1.15
N SER A 48 -16.69 -2.62 -0.05
CA SER A 48 -15.50 -3.32 0.44
C SER A 48 -15.00 -4.40 -0.52
N LEU A 49 -15.92 -5.10 -1.20
CA LEU A 49 -15.60 -6.13 -2.18
C LEU A 49 -14.95 -5.52 -3.44
N TYR A 50 -15.53 -4.43 -3.97
CA TYR A 50 -14.94 -3.68 -5.08
C TYR A 50 -13.56 -3.12 -4.73
N PHE A 51 -13.40 -2.60 -3.50
CA PHE A 51 -12.10 -2.16 -3.01
C PHE A 51 -11.08 -3.29 -3.04
N GLY A 52 -11.42 -4.46 -2.51
CA GLY A 52 -10.55 -5.64 -2.52
C GLY A 52 -10.12 -6.05 -3.93
N ILE A 53 -11.05 -6.10 -4.88
CA ILE A 53 -10.74 -6.46 -6.28
C ILE A 53 -9.78 -5.44 -6.91
N ILE A 54 -10.09 -4.14 -6.79
CA ILE A 54 -9.29 -3.07 -7.36
C ILE A 54 -7.89 -3.06 -6.74
N THR A 55 -7.79 -3.25 -5.43
CA THR A 55 -6.51 -3.33 -4.70
C THR A 55 -5.69 -4.55 -5.13
N CYS A 56 -6.31 -5.70 -5.40
CA CYS A 56 -5.62 -6.85 -5.98
C CYS A 56 -5.00 -6.51 -7.34
N PHE A 57 -5.75 -5.88 -8.24
CA PHE A 57 -5.23 -5.43 -9.54
C PHE A 57 -4.13 -4.38 -9.39
N ALA A 58 -4.30 -3.41 -8.47
CA ALA A 58 -3.30 -2.38 -8.17
C ALA A 58 -1.99 -3.01 -7.67
N GLY A 59 -2.09 -4.02 -6.80
CA GLY A 59 -0.93 -4.75 -6.29
C GLY A 59 -0.17 -5.47 -7.40
N VAL A 60 -0.86 -6.21 -8.27
CA VAL A 60 -0.22 -6.90 -9.41
C VAL A 60 0.47 -5.91 -10.33
N LEU A 61 -0.23 -4.83 -10.72
CA LEU A 61 0.34 -3.79 -11.58
C LEU A 61 1.51 -3.07 -10.91
N GLY A 62 1.42 -2.83 -9.60
CA GLY A 62 2.49 -2.21 -8.82
C GLY A 62 3.75 -3.06 -8.79
N VAL A 63 3.61 -4.37 -8.59
CA VAL A 63 4.77 -5.29 -8.63
C VAL A 63 5.41 -5.32 -10.02
N VAL A 64 4.62 -5.42 -11.08
CA VAL A 64 5.14 -5.42 -12.46
C VAL A 64 5.83 -4.09 -12.78
N MET A 65 5.21 -2.96 -12.47
CA MET A 65 5.82 -1.65 -12.72
C MET A 65 7.07 -1.43 -11.85
N GLY A 66 7.02 -1.78 -10.57
CA GLY A 66 8.17 -1.64 -9.66
C GLY A 66 9.37 -2.48 -10.09
N THR A 67 9.15 -3.72 -10.53
CA THR A 67 10.23 -4.60 -11.03
C THR A 67 10.83 -4.10 -12.34
N GLU A 68 10.01 -3.63 -13.30
CA GLU A 68 10.50 -3.05 -14.55
C GLU A 68 11.31 -1.75 -14.32
N ILE A 69 10.84 -0.88 -13.41
CA ILE A 69 11.54 0.34 -13.03
C ILE A 69 12.88 0.00 -12.38
N ALA A 70 12.92 -0.92 -11.41
CA ALA A 70 14.15 -1.38 -10.77
C ALA A 70 15.13 -1.95 -11.81
N ARG A 71 14.63 -2.81 -12.72
CA ARG A 71 15.45 -3.46 -13.75
C ARG A 71 16.05 -2.45 -14.75
N ARG A 72 15.27 -1.43 -15.15
CA ARG A 72 15.75 -0.35 -16.04
C ARG A 72 16.76 0.56 -15.35
N TYR A 73 16.51 0.97 -14.11
CA TYR A 73 17.44 1.83 -13.36
C TYR A 73 18.74 1.12 -13.00
N ARG A 74 18.68 -0.18 -12.71
CA ARG A 74 19.86 -1.01 -12.44
C ARG A 74 20.86 -1.07 -13.59
N LYS A 75 20.40 -1.00 -14.84
CA LYS A 75 21.28 -0.94 -16.02
C LYS A 75 22.05 0.39 -16.14
N ARG A 76 21.55 1.46 -15.52
CA ARG A 76 22.08 2.81 -15.69
C ARG A 76 22.90 3.29 -14.49
N ASN A 77 22.51 2.96 -13.26
CA ASN A 77 23.28 3.35 -12.07
C ASN A 77 22.90 2.54 -10.80
N GLN A 78 23.82 1.73 -10.28
CA GLN A 78 23.63 0.84 -9.13
C GLN A 78 23.51 1.56 -7.76
N ARG A 79 23.61 2.90 -7.74
CA ARG A 79 23.43 3.76 -6.57
C ARG A 79 22.14 4.58 -6.62
N GLY A 80 21.35 4.47 -7.71
CA GLY A 80 20.13 5.24 -7.91
C GLY A 80 18.88 4.67 -7.25
N ASP A 81 18.89 3.40 -6.85
CA ASP A 81 17.72 2.68 -6.30
C ASP A 81 17.02 3.39 -5.12
N PRO A 82 17.72 3.94 -4.11
CA PRO A 82 17.06 4.66 -3.03
C PRO A 82 16.46 6.02 -3.44
N ILE A 83 16.98 6.65 -4.51
CA ILE A 83 16.43 7.93 -5.01
C ILE A 83 15.09 7.67 -5.70
N VAL A 84 14.99 6.60 -6.49
CA VAL A 84 13.75 6.22 -7.18
C VAL A 84 12.66 5.83 -6.18
N CYS A 85 13.03 5.09 -5.13
CA CYS A 85 12.18 4.79 -3.98
C CYS A 85 11.66 6.08 -3.30
N GLY A 86 12.56 7.02 -3.01
CA GLY A 86 12.21 8.30 -2.40
C GLY A 86 11.25 9.13 -3.27
N VAL A 87 11.49 9.17 -4.59
CA VAL A 87 10.62 9.87 -5.54
C VAL A 87 9.24 9.21 -5.61
N ALA A 88 9.16 7.88 -5.63
CA ALA A 88 7.88 7.16 -5.67
C ALA A 88 7.02 7.45 -4.42
N VAL A 89 7.64 7.52 -3.24
CA VAL A 89 6.95 7.90 -1.98
C VAL A 89 6.58 9.38 -1.98
N LEU A 90 7.45 10.26 -2.47
CA LEU A 90 7.15 11.69 -2.60
C LEU A 90 5.99 11.96 -3.54
N VAL A 91 5.84 11.16 -4.61
CA VAL A 91 4.73 11.26 -5.56
C VAL A 91 3.44 10.62 -5.02
N SER A 92 3.52 9.60 -4.16
CA SER A 92 2.33 8.99 -3.58
C SER A 92 1.62 9.92 -2.59
N VAL A 93 2.36 10.74 -1.83
CA VAL A 93 1.81 11.70 -0.85
C VAL A 93 0.82 12.71 -1.46
N PRO A 94 1.16 13.49 -2.52
CA PRO A 94 0.22 14.43 -3.13
C PRO A 94 -0.96 13.70 -3.79
N PHE A 95 -0.74 12.51 -4.34
CA PHE A 95 -1.82 11.71 -4.93
C PHE A 95 -2.86 11.29 -3.87
N LEU A 96 -2.39 10.88 -2.71
CA LEU A 96 -3.23 10.52 -1.58
C LEU A 96 -3.96 11.76 -1.03
N PHE A 97 -3.29 12.91 -0.98
CA PHE A 97 -3.91 14.18 -0.57
C PHE A 97 -5.01 14.62 -1.54
N VAL A 98 -4.78 14.48 -2.85
CA VAL A 98 -5.79 14.70 -3.90
C VAL A 98 -6.97 13.74 -3.69
N ALA A 99 -6.73 12.46 -3.42
CA ALA A 99 -7.80 11.51 -3.13
C ALA A 99 -8.70 11.95 -1.96
N LEU A 100 -8.12 12.53 -0.91
CA LEU A 100 -8.86 13.03 0.25
C LEU A 100 -9.73 14.25 -0.08
N ILE A 101 -9.22 15.19 -0.87
CA ILE A 101 -9.93 16.42 -1.24
C ILE A 101 -11.10 16.11 -2.19
N TYR A 102 -10.85 15.32 -3.23
CA TYR A 102 -11.85 15.02 -4.26
C TYR A 102 -12.89 13.97 -3.84
N SER A 103 -12.76 13.43 -2.62
CA SER A 103 -13.67 12.45 -2.01
C SER A 103 -15.13 12.89 -1.96
N LYS A 104 -15.37 14.20 -1.84
CA LYS A 104 -16.72 14.77 -1.73
C LYS A 104 -17.37 15.14 -3.07
N ASP A 105 -16.56 15.47 -4.07
CA ASP A 105 -17.06 15.97 -5.35
C ASP A 105 -17.20 14.84 -6.38
N ASN A 106 -16.20 13.94 -6.45
CA ASN A 106 -16.14 12.90 -7.47
C ASN A 106 -15.60 11.57 -6.93
N ILE A 107 -16.52 10.63 -6.74
CA ILE A 107 -16.17 9.29 -6.24
C ILE A 107 -15.22 8.54 -7.20
N ILE A 108 -15.41 8.70 -8.52
CA ILE A 108 -14.59 8.04 -9.55
C ILE A 108 -13.13 8.52 -9.47
N LEU A 109 -12.92 9.83 -9.30
CA LEU A 109 -11.59 10.42 -9.20
C LEU A 109 -10.86 9.96 -7.94
N THR A 110 -11.61 9.78 -6.85
CA THR A 110 -11.12 9.25 -5.58
C THR A 110 -10.67 7.79 -5.73
N TRP A 111 -11.44 6.97 -6.45
CA TRP A 111 -11.05 5.59 -6.76
C TRP A 111 -9.76 5.50 -7.59
N ILE A 112 -9.64 6.31 -8.64
CA ILE A 112 -8.46 6.33 -9.51
C ILE A 112 -7.22 6.79 -8.75
N SER A 113 -7.35 7.83 -7.92
CA SER A 113 -6.23 8.35 -7.13
C SER A 113 -5.78 7.40 -6.03
N ILE A 114 -6.71 6.72 -5.34
CA ILE A 114 -6.39 5.63 -4.41
C ILE A 114 -5.68 4.49 -5.14
N PHE A 115 -6.18 4.09 -6.30
CA PHE A 115 -5.54 3.05 -7.11
C PHE A 115 -4.10 3.40 -7.48
N ILE A 116 -3.84 4.64 -7.90
CA ILE A 116 -2.49 5.11 -8.25
C ILE A 116 -1.59 5.16 -7.01
N ALA A 117 -2.10 5.68 -5.87
CA ALA A 117 -1.35 5.72 -4.62
C ALA A 117 -0.96 4.30 -4.16
N GLU A 118 -1.93 3.37 -4.15
CA GLU A 118 -1.70 1.96 -3.80
C GLU A 118 -0.68 1.31 -4.73
N THR A 119 -0.81 1.52 -6.05
CA THR A 119 0.11 1.00 -7.06
C THR A 119 1.54 1.52 -6.84
N LEU A 120 1.70 2.80 -6.49
CA LEU A 120 3.00 3.40 -6.17
C LEU A 120 3.60 2.83 -4.87
N LEU A 121 2.77 2.64 -3.83
CA LEU A 121 3.22 1.99 -2.59
C LEU A 121 3.65 0.53 -2.83
N CYS A 122 2.86 -0.24 -3.59
CA CYS A 122 3.19 -1.62 -3.96
C CYS A 122 4.44 -1.70 -4.84
N SER A 123 4.62 -0.76 -5.77
CA SER A 123 5.84 -0.66 -6.59
C SER A 123 7.06 -0.44 -5.72
N ASN A 124 6.95 0.43 -4.71
CA ASN A 124 8.04 0.71 -3.79
C ASN A 124 8.44 -0.54 -2.98
N TRP A 125 7.46 -1.32 -2.53
CA TRP A 125 7.71 -2.59 -1.86
C TRP A 125 8.48 -3.59 -2.74
N ALA A 126 8.13 -3.70 -4.02
CA ALA A 126 8.83 -4.54 -4.98
C ALA A 126 10.29 -4.09 -5.20
N ILE A 127 10.53 -2.79 -5.35
CA ILE A 127 11.87 -2.21 -5.53
C ILE A 127 12.76 -2.48 -4.31
N ILE A 128 12.24 -2.25 -3.09
CA ILE A 128 12.97 -2.52 -1.85
C ILE A 128 13.28 -4.01 -1.71
N SER A 129 12.33 -4.89 -2.04
CA SER A 129 12.50 -6.34 -1.96
C SER A 129 13.58 -6.85 -2.93
N ASP A 130 13.63 -6.32 -4.15
CA ASP A 130 14.68 -6.61 -5.14
C ASP A 130 16.05 -6.11 -4.67
N MET A 131 16.12 -4.86 -4.18
CA MET A 131 17.33 -4.27 -3.61
C MET A 131 17.85 -5.11 -2.43
N LEU A 132 16.97 -5.54 -1.53
CA LEU A 132 17.30 -6.35 -0.37
C LEU A 132 17.92 -7.71 -0.76
N MET A 133 17.38 -8.33 -1.81
CA MET A 133 17.84 -9.62 -2.31
C MET A 133 19.28 -9.56 -2.85
N TYR A 134 19.74 -8.37 -3.25
CA TYR A 134 21.12 -8.12 -3.66
C TYR A 134 22.09 -7.96 -2.47
N ILE A 135 21.64 -7.39 -1.34
CA ILE A 135 22.51 -7.06 -0.19
C ILE A 135 22.57 -8.17 0.87
N ILE A 136 21.56 -9.03 0.94
CA ILE A 136 21.50 -10.09 1.97
C ILE A 136 21.71 -11.47 1.35
N VAL A 137 22.59 -12.26 1.97
CA VAL A 137 22.76 -13.70 1.71
C VAL A 137 21.42 -14.43 1.99
N PRO A 138 20.95 -15.31 1.08
CA PRO A 138 19.58 -15.87 1.08
C PRO A 138 19.11 -16.56 2.37
N ALA A 139 20.05 -17.03 3.22
CA ALA A 139 19.75 -17.78 4.45
C ALA A 139 19.04 -16.99 5.57
N ARG A 140 19.02 -15.64 5.55
CA ARG A 140 18.39 -14.82 6.60
C ARG A 140 17.10 -14.11 6.18
N ARG A 141 16.73 -14.18 4.89
CA ARG A 141 15.57 -13.45 4.32
C ARG A 141 14.22 -14.06 4.74
N ALA A 142 14.17 -15.39 4.86
CA ALA A 142 12.95 -16.12 5.24
C ALA A 142 12.51 -15.83 6.69
N THR A 143 13.45 -15.64 7.61
CA THR A 143 13.17 -15.40 9.03
C THR A 143 12.59 -14.00 9.28
N ALA A 144 13.02 -12.99 8.51
CA ALA A 144 12.50 -11.63 8.63
C ALA A 144 11.08 -11.50 8.04
N SER A 145 10.82 -12.11 6.88
CA SER A 145 9.48 -12.15 6.28
C SER A 145 8.49 -12.98 7.12
N SER A 146 8.94 -14.10 7.71
CA SER A 146 8.07 -14.91 8.57
C SER A 146 7.71 -14.20 9.87
N MET A 147 8.63 -13.45 10.49
CA MET A 147 8.31 -12.63 11.67
C MET A 147 7.31 -11.51 11.35
N GLN A 148 7.43 -10.86 10.19
CA GLN A 148 6.46 -9.85 9.75
C GLN A 148 5.05 -10.45 9.54
N ILE A 149 4.97 -11.63 8.95
CA ILE A 149 3.69 -12.36 8.77
C ILE A 149 3.11 -12.78 10.13
N PHE A 150 3.95 -13.25 11.07
CA PHE A 150 3.52 -13.64 12.41
C PHE A 150 2.94 -12.45 13.19
N ILE A 151 3.58 -11.29 13.10
CA ILE A 151 3.12 -10.05 13.74
C ILE A 151 1.81 -9.56 13.12
N LEU A 152 1.66 -9.64 11.79
CA LEU A 152 0.41 -9.33 11.10
C LEU A 152 -0.73 -10.25 11.54
N HIS A 153 -0.49 -11.55 11.65
CA HIS A 153 -1.49 -12.49 12.17
C HIS A 153 -1.88 -12.20 13.61
N LEU A 154 -0.93 -11.86 14.47
CA LEU A 154 -1.20 -11.46 15.85
C LEU A 154 -2.05 -10.19 15.92
N PHE A 155 -1.75 -9.17 15.11
CA PHE A 155 -2.46 -7.89 15.12
C PHE A 155 -3.87 -7.98 14.51
N VAL A 156 -4.04 -8.74 13.43
CA VAL A 156 -5.35 -9.00 12.81
C VAL A 156 -6.24 -9.80 13.76
N CYS A 157 -5.69 -10.83 14.42
CA CYS A 157 -6.43 -11.64 15.39
C CYS A 157 -6.88 -10.82 16.62
N PHE A 158 -6.04 -9.90 17.12
CA PHE A 158 -6.40 -9.01 18.22
C PHE A 158 -7.54 -8.06 17.86
N LYS A 159 -7.56 -7.55 16.62
CA LYS A 159 -8.61 -6.67 16.12
C LYS A 159 -9.93 -7.39 15.85
N GLN A 160 -9.87 -8.61 15.34
CA GLN A 160 -11.05 -9.45 15.13
C GLN A 160 -11.78 -9.73 16.46
N LYS A 161 -11.00 -9.98 17.53
CA LYS A 161 -11.54 -10.23 18.88
C LYS A 161 -12.13 -8.98 19.54
N SER A 162 -11.62 -7.79 19.21
CA SER A 162 -12.18 -6.51 19.71
C SER A 162 -13.51 -6.13 19.05
N LEU A 163 -13.76 -6.56 17.80
CA LEU A 163 -15.01 -6.29 17.08
C LEU A 163 -16.12 -7.30 17.41
N SER A 164 -15.79 -8.47 17.99
CA SER A 164 -16.79 -9.45 18.45
C SER A 164 -17.28 -9.19 19.88
N LEU A 165 -16.75 -8.15 20.54
CA LEU A 165 -17.05 -7.76 21.93
C LEU A 165 -17.77 -6.40 22.02
N SER A 166 -18.08 -5.78 20.87
CA SER A 166 -18.91 -4.58 20.72
C SER A 166 -20.14 -4.89 19.89
#